data_AF-A0A6I8NUT3-F1
#
_entry.id   AF-A0A6I8NUT3-F1
#
_cell.length_a   1.000
_cell.length_b   1.000
_cell.length_c   1.000
_cell.angle_alpha   90.00
_cell.angle_beta   90.00
_cell.angle_gamma   90.00
#
_symmetry.space_group_name_H-M   'P 1'
#
loop_
_entity.id
_entity.type
_entity.pdbx_description
1 polymer ?
#
loop_
_entity_poly.entity_id
_entity_poly.type
_entity_poly.pdbx_seq_one_letter_code
_entity_poly.pdbx_strand_id
1 'polypeptide(L)'
;VIKVSKVMVHISLPNVKTWYMNGAKYFADLWNVMDTLGIFYFIAGIVFRLHSSDKSSLYSGRVIFCLDYIIFTLRLIHIFTVSRNLGPKIIMLQRMLIDVFFFLFLFAVWMVAFGVARQGILRHNEQRWEWIFRSVIYEPYLAMFGQYPSDVDGTTYTFDHCTFTGNESKPLCVEIDEDKLPRFPQWITIPLVCIYMLSTNILLVNLLIAMFGYTVGTVQENNDQVWKFQRYFLIQEYCSRLNIPFPFVVFAYFYMVVKKLFKCCCKTDHKEPSACCK
;
A
#
# COMPACT_ATOMS: atom_id res chain seq x y z
N VAL A 1 12.76 13.40 -15.73
CA VAL A 1 13.92 12.49 -15.49
C VAL A 1 15.06 13.22 -14.77
N ILE A 2 15.70 14.23 -15.37
CA ILE A 2 16.85 14.94 -14.75
C ILE A 2 16.48 15.67 -13.44
N LYS A 3 15.28 16.25 -13.34
CA LYS A 3 14.78 16.84 -12.08
C LYS A 3 14.46 15.80 -11.00
N VAL A 4 14.08 14.57 -11.37
CA VAL A 4 13.71 13.49 -10.43
C VAL A 4 14.96 12.73 -9.94
N SER A 5 15.97 12.52 -10.79
CA SER A 5 17.27 11.97 -10.36
C SER A 5 17.95 12.85 -9.31
N LYS A 6 17.82 14.18 -9.39
CA LYS A 6 18.35 15.11 -8.37
C LYS A 6 17.64 14.96 -7.01
N VAL A 7 16.36 14.60 -7.01
CA VAL A 7 15.57 14.32 -5.80
C VAL A 7 15.96 12.97 -5.18
N MET A 8 16.40 12.00 -5.98
CA MET A 8 16.72 10.67 -5.46
C MET A 8 18.12 10.56 -4.84
N VAL A 9 19.15 11.18 -5.44
CA VAL A 9 20.48 11.27 -4.81
C VAL A 9 20.34 11.90 -3.41
N HIS A 10 19.44 12.87 -3.26
CA HIS A 10 19.12 13.50 -2.00
C HIS A 10 18.52 12.56 -0.94
N ILE A 11 17.70 11.57 -1.33
CA ILE A 11 17.07 10.61 -0.42
C ILE A 11 18.05 9.49 0.00
N SER A 12 18.96 9.11 -0.89
CA SER A 12 19.89 7.99 -0.69
C SER A 12 20.99 8.31 0.34
N LEU A 13 21.56 9.52 0.28
CA LEU A 13 22.70 9.92 1.10
C LEU A 13 22.48 9.97 2.63
N PRO A 14 21.34 10.45 3.17
CA PRO A 14 21.10 10.37 4.61
C PRO A 14 20.87 8.93 5.10
N ASN A 15 20.28 8.07 4.27
CA ASN A 15 20.04 6.66 4.59
C ASN A 15 21.37 5.89 4.73
N VAL A 16 22.38 6.22 3.92
CA VAL A 16 23.72 5.61 4.00
C VAL A 16 24.45 5.93 5.32
N LYS A 17 24.26 7.15 5.88
CA LYS A 17 24.89 7.54 7.15
C LYS A 17 24.28 6.79 8.34
N THR A 18 22.96 6.61 8.34
CA THR A 18 22.24 5.85 9.39
C THR A 18 22.50 4.35 9.28
N TRP A 19 22.58 3.81 8.05
CA TRP A 19 22.96 2.42 7.76
C TRP A 19 24.37 2.10 8.28
N TYR A 20 25.33 3.01 8.08
CA TYR A 20 26.72 2.84 8.52
C TYR A 20 26.90 2.81 10.05
N MET A 21 26.02 3.46 10.83
CA MET A 21 26.16 3.53 12.28
C MET A 21 25.41 2.44 13.06
N ASN A 22 24.31 1.88 12.53
CA ASN A 22 23.58 0.75 13.14
C ASN A 22 22.55 0.15 12.15
N GLY A 23 23.02 -0.65 11.17
CA GLY A 23 22.19 -1.22 10.11
C GLY A 23 20.96 -2.00 10.61
N ALA A 24 21.07 -2.76 11.70
CA ALA A 24 19.96 -3.56 12.23
C ALA A 24 18.83 -2.69 12.83
N LYS A 25 19.17 -1.58 13.51
CA LYS A 25 18.15 -0.65 14.05
C LYS A 25 17.50 0.18 12.95
N TYR A 26 18.22 0.42 11.85
CA TYR A 26 17.71 1.18 10.70
C TYR A 26 16.57 0.44 9.98
N PHE A 27 16.70 -0.88 9.76
CA PHE A 27 15.66 -1.69 9.12
C PHE A 27 14.47 -2.03 10.03
N ALA A 28 14.55 -1.75 11.34
CA ALA A 28 13.42 -1.94 12.25
C ALA A 28 12.32 -0.89 12.06
N ASP A 29 12.64 0.26 11.46
CA ASP A 29 11.68 1.32 11.18
C ASP A 29 11.03 1.12 9.80
N LEU A 30 9.70 0.96 9.79
CA LEU A 30 8.90 0.76 8.58
C LEU A 30 9.09 1.87 7.55
N TRP A 31 9.31 3.12 7.99
CA TRP A 31 9.52 4.25 7.08
C TRP A 31 10.85 4.16 6.36
N ASN A 32 11.89 3.70 7.05
CA ASN A 32 13.19 3.47 6.43
C ASN A 32 13.13 2.31 5.43
N VAL A 33 12.38 1.25 5.73
CA VAL A 33 12.15 0.14 4.79
C VAL A 33 11.45 0.64 3.52
N MET A 34 10.37 1.42 3.65
CA MET A 34 9.67 2.03 2.51
C MET A 34 10.57 2.93 1.66
N ASP A 35 11.43 3.72 2.31
CA ASP A 35 12.42 4.56 1.63
C ASP A 35 13.46 3.72 0.85
N THR A 36 13.94 2.61 1.42
CA THR A 36 14.86 1.71 0.71
C THR A 36 14.20 1.03 -0.47
N LEU A 37 12.92 0.64 -0.35
CA LEU A 37 12.14 0.05 -1.44
C LEU A 37 11.94 1.05 -2.59
N GLY A 38 11.61 2.32 -2.30
CA GLY A 38 11.48 3.35 -3.34
C GLY A 38 12.78 3.58 -4.12
N ILE A 39 13.93 3.67 -3.43
CA ILE A 39 15.23 3.78 -4.10
C ILE A 39 15.49 2.56 -4.99
N PHE A 40 15.19 1.35 -4.50
CA PHE A 40 15.36 0.11 -5.26
C PHE A 40 14.51 0.07 -6.54
N TYR A 41 13.20 0.39 -6.43
CA TYR A 41 12.31 0.42 -7.60
C TYR A 41 12.72 1.47 -8.62
N PHE A 42 13.17 2.64 -8.19
CA PHE A 42 13.65 3.66 -9.10
C PHE A 42 14.93 3.24 -9.84
N ILE A 43 15.88 2.59 -9.15
CA ILE A 43 17.09 2.04 -9.80
C ILE A 43 16.68 0.97 -10.82
N ALA A 44 15.79 0.05 -10.44
CA ALA A 44 15.25 -0.95 -11.36
C ALA A 44 14.60 -0.29 -12.59
N GLY A 45 13.78 0.74 -12.40
CA GLY A 45 13.16 1.50 -13.49
C GLY A 45 14.18 2.18 -14.42
N ILE A 46 15.30 2.69 -13.87
CA ILE A 46 16.41 3.21 -14.70
C ILE A 46 17.06 2.09 -15.50
N VAL A 47 17.33 0.93 -14.89
CA VAL A 47 17.95 -0.21 -15.59
C VAL A 47 17.09 -0.67 -16.76
N PHE A 48 15.78 -0.88 -16.54
CA PHE A 48 14.83 -1.24 -17.61
C PHE A 48 14.73 -0.18 -18.71
N ARG A 49 14.91 1.10 -18.36
CA ARG A 49 14.92 2.20 -19.32
C ARG A 49 16.21 2.30 -20.12
N LEU A 50 17.36 2.03 -19.51
CA LEU A 50 18.67 2.02 -20.17
C LEU A 50 18.83 0.80 -21.07
N HIS A 51 18.14 -0.30 -20.77
CA HIS A 51 17.97 -1.44 -21.66
C HIS A 51 16.96 -1.10 -22.78
N SER A 52 17.28 -0.09 -23.58
CA SER A 52 16.41 0.50 -24.61
C SER A 52 16.28 -0.35 -25.88
N SER A 53 16.86 -1.56 -25.90
CA SER A 53 16.89 -2.42 -27.08
C SER A 53 15.56 -3.16 -27.34
N ASP A 54 14.67 -3.24 -26.34
CA ASP A 54 13.37 -3.92 -26.48
C ASP A 54 12.20 -3.00 -26.08
N LYS A 55 11.17 -2.93 -26.93
CA LYS A 55 9.95 -2.14 -26.72
C LYS A 55 9.17 -2.63 -25.50
N SER A 56 9.24 -3.93 -25.18
CA SER A 56 8.63 -4.54 -23.99
C SER A 56 9.29 -4.04 -22.69
N SER A 57 10.62 -3.94 -22.68
CA SER A 57 11.41 -3.42 -21.55
C SER A 57 11.07 -1.95 -21.25
N LEU A 58 10.88 -1.13 -22.29
CA LEU A 58 10.51 0.28 -22.14
C LEU A 58 9.12 0.48 -21.52
N TYR A 59 8.16 -0.39 -21.85
CA TYR A 59 6.84 -0.37 -21.21
C TYR A 59 6.94 -0.77 -19.73
N SER A 60 7.65 -1.87 -19.44
CA SER A 60 7.86 -2.34 -18.07
C SER A 60 8.55 -1.29 -17.20
N GLY A 61 9.58 -0.62 -17.70
CA GLY A 61 10.25 0.48 -16.99
C GLY A 61 9.31 1.66 -16.70
N ARG A 62 8.36 1.96 -17.59
CA ARG A 62 7.33 3.00 -17.36
C ARG A 62 6.39 2.60 -16.24
N VAL A 63 5.92 1.36 -16.23
CA VAL A 63 5.05 0.82 -15.16
C VAL A 63 5.75 0.89 -13.81
N ILE A 64 7.03 0.51 -13.74
CA ILE A 64 7.84 0.59 -12.52
C ILE A 64 7.93 2.02 -12.01
N PHE A 65 8.18 3.01 -12.88
CA PHE A 65 8.17 4.42 -12.45
C PHE A 65 6.81 4.91 -11.96
N CYS A 66 5.70 4.42 -12.53
CA CYS A 66 4.36 4.75 -12.07
C CYS A 66 4.09 4.19 -10.66
N LEU A 67 4.52 2.95 -10.39
CA LEU A 67 4.40 2.35 -9.06
C LEU A 67 5.31 3.03 -8.04
N ASP A 68 6.53 3.35 -8.44
CA ASP A 68 7.51 4.07 -7.63
C ASP A 68 7.01 5.47 -7.21
N TYR A 69 6.30 6.17 -8.10
CA TYR A 69 5.67 7.44 -7.77
C TYR A 69 4.65 7.33 -6.63
N ILE A 70 3.92 6.21 -6.51
CA ILE A 70 3.00 5.96 -5.39
C ILE A 70 3.79 5.88 -4.08
N ILE A 71 4.89 5.12 -4.06
CA ILE A 71 5.77 4.98 -2.89
C ILE A 71 6.33 6.35 -2.46
N PHE A 72 6.84 7.14 -3.40
CA PHE A 72 7.33 8.49 -3.12
C PHE A 72 6.22 9.44 -2.62
N THR A 73 4.99 9.27 -3.09
CA THR A 73 3.85 10.06 -2.62
C THR A 73 3.46 9.68 -1.19
N LEU A 74 3.51 8.40 -0.83
CA LEU A 74 3.31 7.94 0.56
C LEU A 74 4.35 8.53 1.52
N ARG A 75 5.59 8.79 1.06
CA ARG A 75 6.59 9.50 1.86
C ARG A 75 6.17 10.92 2.25
N LEU A 76 5.36 11.60 1.43
CA LEU A 76 4.84 12.92 1.79
C LEU A 76 3.97 12.85 3.05
N ILE A 77 3.27 11.73 3.28
CA ILE A 77 2.49 11.51 4.50
C ILE A 77 3.42 11.54 5.73
N HIS A 78 4.59 10.89 5.67
CA HIS A 78 5.59 10.96 6.73
C HIS A 78 6.05 12.41 6.99
N ILE A 79 6.28 13.20 5.94
CA ILE A 79 6.65 14.62 6.11
C ILE A 79 5.50 15.43 6.72
N PHE A 80 4.25 15.12 6.40
CA PHE A 80 3.09 15.80 6.98
C PHE A 80 2.81 15.41 8.44
N THR A 81 3.40 14.32 8.95
CA THR A 81 3.33 13.97 10.38
C THR A 81 3.89 15.08 11.28
N VAL A 82 4.78 15.90 10.75
CA VAL A 82 5.38 17.06 11.42
C VAL A 82 4.36 18.16 11.71
N SER A 83 3.32 18.27 10.90
CA SER A 83 2.37 19.37 11.00
C SER A 83 1.53 19.26 12.27
N ARG A 84 1.27 20.41 12.92
CA ARG A 84 0.48 20.47 14.16
C ARG A 84 -0.94 19.92 14.00
N ASN A 85 -1.52 20.07 12.81
CA ASN A 85 -2.92 19.72 12.57
C ASN A 85 -3.10 18.33 11.94
N LEU A 86 -2.16 17.86 11.11
CA LEU A 86 -2.26 16.55 10.45
C LEU A 86 -1.47 15.47 11.19
N GLY A 87 -0.43 15.81 11.94
CA GLY A 87 0.40 14.87 12.69
C GLY A 87 -0.38 13.95 13.61
N PRO A 88 -1.15 14.48 14.58
CA PRO A 88 -1.98 13.67 15.48
C PRO A 88 -2.94 12.75 14.72
N LYS A 89 -3.56 13.25 13.65
CA LYS A 89 -4.49 12.46 12.81
C LYS A 89 -3.80 11.31 12.08
N ILE A 90 -2.57 11.52 11.59
CA ILE A 90 -1.79 10.45 10.94
C ILE A 90 -1.36 9.39 11.95
N ILE A 91 -0.97 9.77 13.18
CA ILE A 91 -0.64 8.82 14.25
C ILE A 91 -1.87 7.99 14.65
N MET A 92 -3.04 8.63 14.73
CA MET A 92 -4.31 7.93 14.95
C MET A 92 -4.58 6.90 13.85
N LEU A 93 -4.40 7.30 12.58
CA LEU A 93 -4.56 6.41 11.43
C LEU A 93 -3.60 5.21 11.49
N GLN A 94 -2.33 5.44 11.87
CA GLN A 94 -1.37 4.36 12.04
C GLN A 94 -1.79 3.35 13.12
N ARG A 95 -2.36 3.81 14.23
CA ARG A 95 -2.85 2.93 15.31
C ARG A 95 -4.06 2.11 14.87
N MET A 96 -4.95 2.70 14.07
CA MET A 96 -6.11 2.01 13.49
C MET A 96 -5.73 0.92 12.48
N LEU A 97 -4.48 0.88 11.98
CA LEU A 97 -4.06 -0.18 11.07
C LEU A 97 -4.18 -1.57 11.70
N ILE A 98 -3.99 -1.71 13.01
CA ILE A 98 -4.18 -2.99 13.71
C ILE A 98 -5.64 -3.43 13.63
N ASP A 99 -6.57 -2.51 13.85
CA ASP A 99 -8.01 -2.76 13.72
C ASP A 99 -8.38 -3.13 12.27
N VAL A 100 -7.77 -2.45 11.29
CA VAL A 100 -7.91 -2.78 9.86
C VAL A 100 -7.43 -4.19 9.56
N PHE A 101 -6.26 -4.60 10.07
CA PHE A 101 -5.74 -5.95 9.82
C PHE A 101 -6.66 -7.03 10.38
N PHE A 102 -7.21 -6.82 11.58
CA PHE A 102 -8.18 -7.75 12.18
C PHE A 102 -9.48 -7.82 11.36
N PHE A 103 -9.99 -6.67 10.93
CA PHE A 103 -11.16 -6.62 10.03
C PHE A 103 -10.89 -7.33 8.70
N LEU A 104 -9.76 -7.08 8.06
CA LEU A 104 -9.38 -7.70 6.79
C LEU A 104 -9.28 -9.23 6.92
N PHE A 105 -8.80 -9.73 8.07
CA PHE A 105 -8.79 -11.16 8.34
C PHE A 105 -10.20 -11.76 8.41
N LEU A 106 -11.10 -11.17 9.20
CA LEU A 106 -12.50 -11.62 9.29
C LEU A 106 -13.22 -11.53 7.94
N PHE A 107 -13.01 -10.42 7.22
CA PHE A 107 -13.57 -10.20 5.90
C PHE A 107 -13.04 -11.20 4.87
N ALA A 108 -11.74 -11.51 4.86
CA ALA A 108 -11.14 -12.47 3.95
C ALA A 108 -11.69 -13.88 4.16
N VAL A 109 -11.84 -14.34 5.41
CA VAL A 109 -12.44 -15.65 5.73
C VAL A 109 -13.87 -15.71 5.20
N TRP A 110 -14.67 -14.68 5.46
CA TRP A 110 -16.06 -14.63 5.02
C TRP A 110 -16.20 -14.54 3.50
N MET A 111 -15.37 -13.71 2.85
CA MET A 111 -15.31 -13.55 1.40
C MET A 111 -14.97 -14.85 0.69
N VAL A 112 -13.93 -15.57 1.15
CA VAL A 112 -13.53 -16.85 0.56
C VAL A 112 -14.64 -17.89 0.72
N ALA A 113 -15.27 -17.97 1.89
CA ALA A 113 -16.37 -18.91 2.13
C ALA A 113 -17.55 -18.67 1.17
N PHE A 114 -17.98 -17.41 1.03
CA PHE A 114 -19.04 -17.03 0.09
C PHE A 114 -18.63 -17.24 -1.37
N GLY A 115 -17.42 -16.84 -1.75
CA GLY A 115 -16.91 -16.95 -3.12
C GLY A 115 -16.81 -18.39 -3.59
N VAL A 116 -16.30 -19.29 -2.75
CA VAL A 116 -16.20 -20.73 -3.04
C VAL A 116 -17.60 -21.35 -3.15
N ALA A 117 -18.51 -21.03 -2.22
CA ALA A 117 -19.89 -21.52 -2.28
C ALA A 117 -20.61 -21.06 -3.56
N ARG A 118 -20.50 -19.76 -3.91
CA ARG A 118 -21.09 -19.19 -5.11
C ARG A 118 -20.53 -19.82 -6.39
N GLN A 119 -19.20 -19.92 -6.51
CA GLN A 119 -18.57 -20.54 -7.67
C GLN A 119 -19.00 -22.01 -7.82
N GLY A 120 -19.06 -22.77 -6.72
CA GLY A 120 -19.45 -24.17 -6.72
C GLY A 120 -20.92 -24.42 -7.08
N ILE A 121 -21.82 -23.47 -6.79
CA ILE A 121 -23.25 -23.56 -7.16
C ILE A 121 -23.47 -23.18 -8.63
N LEU A 122 -22.75 -22.17 -9.13
CA LEU A 122 -23.02 -21.59 -10.46
C LEU A 122 -22.29 -22.29 -11.61
N ARG A 123 -21.03 -22.72 -11.40
CA ARG A 123 -20.14 -23.16 -12.49
C ARG A 123 -19.39 -24.42 -12.10
N HIS A 124 -19.45 -25.44 -12.97
CA HIS A 124 -18.71 -26.68 -12.78
C HIS A 124 -17.39 -26.67 -13.57
N ASN A 125 -16.31 -27.15 -12.92
CA ASN A 125 -15.05 -27.53 -13.57
C ASN A 125 -14.33 -26.44 -14.40
N GLU A 126 -14.25 -25.21 -13.90
CA GLU A 126 -13.40 -24.16 -14.47
C GLU A 126 -11.92 -24.49 -14.17
N GLN A 127 -11.10 -24.70 -15.21
CA GLN A 127 -9.67 -25.03 -15.06
C GLN A 127 -8.76 -23.79 -15.04
N ARG A 128 -9.30 -22.62 -15.42
CA ARG A 128 -8.55 -21.36 -15.51
C ARG A 128 -8.44 -20.69 -14.14
N TRP A 129 -7.28 -20.81 -13.51
CA TRP A 129 -6.99 -20.26 -12.17
C TRP A 129 -7.28 -18.75 -12.05
N GLU A 130 -6.98 -17.97 -13.09
CA GLU A 130 -7.24 -16.51 -13.09
C GLU A 130 -8.75 -16.19 -13.00
N TRP A 131 -9.59 -16.97 -13.66
CA TRP A 131 -11.04 -16.81 -13.62
C TRP A 131 -11.62 -17.29 -12.30
N ILE A 132 -11.09 -18.37 -11.73
CA ILE A 132 -11.46 -18.80 -10.37
C ILE A 132 -11.14 -17.69 -9.38
N PHE A 133 -9.95 -17.08 -9.44
CA PHE A 133 -9.58 -15.99 -8.54
C PHE A 133 -10.50 -14.77 -8.72
N ARG A 134 -10.83 -14.43 -9.98
CA ARG A 134 -11.74 -13.32 -10.29
C ARG A 134 -13.15 -13.56 -9.71
N SER A 135 -13.70 -14.76 -9.85
CA SER A 135 -15.06 -15.04 -9.38
C SER A 135 -15.14 -15.33 -7.87
N VAL A 136 -14.11 -15.96 -7.28
CA VAL A 136 -14.10 -16.30 -5.84
C VAL A 136 -13.66 -15.13 -4.96
N ILE A 137 -12.76 -14.27 -5.42
CA ILE A 137 -12.20 -13.18 -4.60
C ILE A 137 -12.65 -11.82 -5.10
N TYR A 138 -12.40 -11.51 -6.37
CA TYR A 138 -12.56 -10.14 -6.88
C TYR A 138 -14.04 -9.70 -6.93
N GLU A 139 -14.95 -10.55 -7.39
CA GLU A 139 -16.38 -10.22 -7.42
C GLU A 139 -16.99 -10.06 -6.02
N PRO A 140 -16.81 -11.00 -5.05
CA PRO A 140 -17.23 -10.79 -3.67
C PRO A 140 -16.64 -9.56 -2.99
N TYR A 141 -15.39 -9.21 -3.32
CA TYR A 141 -14.76 -7.98 -2.85
C TYR A 141 -15.51 -6.73 -3.34
N LEU A 142 -15.89 -6.69 -4.61
CA LEU A 142 -16.68 -5.58 -5.18
C LEU A 142 -18.09 -5.48 -4.57
N ALA A 143 -18.66 -6.61 -4.17
CA ALA A 143 -19.97 -6.66 -3.52
C ALA A 143 -19.97 -5.94 -2.15
N MET A 144 -18.84 -5.90 -1.43
CA MET A 144 -18.71 -5.07 -0.23
C MET A 144 -18.90 -3.57 -0.52
N PHE A 145 -18.54 -3.10 -1.72
CA PHE A 145 -18.72 -1.71 -2.13
C PHE A 145 -20.09 -1.42 -2.74
N GLY A 146 -21.02 -2.39 -2.71
CA GLY A 146 -22.39 -2.24 -3.20
C GLY A 146 -22.61 -2.75 -4.63
N GLN A 147 -21.63 -3.41 -5.24
CA GLN A 147 -21.80 -4.00 -6.57
C GLN A 147 -22.45 -5.38 -6.47
N TYR A 148 -23.74 -5.51 -6.80
CA TYR A 148 -24.42 -6.80 -6.73
C TYR A 148 -24.06 -7.69 -7.93
N PRO A 149 -23.81 -9.00 -7.72
CA PRO A 149 -23.57 -9.92 -8.83
C PRO A 149 -24.87 -10.16 -9.62
N SER A 150 -24.85 -9.92 -10.92
CA SER A 150 -26.03 -10.04 -11.80
C SER A 150 -26.25 -11.45 -12.37
N ASP A 151 -25.35 -12.38 -12.09
CA ASP A 151 -25.38 -13.77 -12.59
C ASP A 151 -26.01 -14.77 -11.62
N VAL A 152 -26.48 -14.28 -10.47
CA VAL A 152 -27.15 -15.09 -9.42
C VAL A 152 -28.67 -15.14 -9.59
N ASP A 153 -29.21 -14.26 -10.42
CA ASP A 153 -30.63 -14.17 -10.77
C ASP A 153 -30.81 -14.57 -12.24
N GLY A 154 -31.60 -15.62 -12.48
CA GLY A 154 -31.80 -16.15 -13.83
C GLY A 154 -32.62 -15.24 -14.73
N THR A 155 -33.32 -14.23 -14.20
CA THR A 155 -34.05 -13.24 -15.01
C THR A 155 -33.15 -12.18 -15.62
N THR A 156 -32.05 -11.84 -14.93
CA THR A 156 -31.06 -10.85 -15.37
C THR A 156 -29.86 -11.49 -16.07
N TYR A 157 -29.74 -12.82 -16.02
CA TYR A 157 -28.67 -13.56 -16.66
C TYR A 157 -28.81 -13.58 -18.19
N THR A 158 -27.77 -13.10 -18.88
CA THR A 158 -27.69 -13.06 -20.34
C THR A 158 -26.49 -13.85 -20.84
N PHE A 159 -26.72 -14.75 -21.81
CA PHE A 159 -25.69 -15.64 -22.34
C PHE A 159 -24.59 -14.91 -23.14
N ASP A 160 -24.82 -13.68 -23.57
CA ASP A 160 -23.85 -12.89 -24.35
C ASP A 160 -22.57 -12.54 -23.54
N HIS A 161 -22.68 -12.55 -22.22
CA HIS A 161 -21.58 -12.22 -21.31
C HIS A 161 -20.74 -13.43 -20.88
N CYS A 162 -21.04 -14.64 -21.38
CA CYS A 162 -20.34 -15.86 -20.99
C CYS A 162 -19.93 -16.71 -22.20
N THR A 163 -19.08 -17.72 -21.97
CA THR A 163 -18.75 -18.74 -22.97
C THR A 163 -18.85 -20.15 -22.39
N PHE A 164 -19.21 -21.13 -23.21
CA PHE A 164 -19.25 -22.54 -22.80
C PHE A 164 -17.90 -23.25 -23.01
N THR A 165 -17.08 -22.78 -23.94
CA THR A 165 -15.84 -23.44 -24.36
C THR A 165 -14.61 -22.97 -23.58
N GLY A 166 -14.70 -21.88 -22.79
CA GLY A 166 -13.59 -21.36 -21.98
C GLY A 166 -12.42 -20.75 -22.78
N ASN A 167 -12.55 -20.58 -24.09
CA ASN A 167 -11.48 -20.09 -24.98
C ASN A 167 -11.44 -18.56 -25.13
N GLU A 168 -12.47 -17.83 -24.70
CA GLU A 168 -12.55 -16.38 -24.81
C GLU A 168 -12.23 -15.66 -23.49
N SER A 169 -11.99 -14.35 -23.57
CA SER A 169 -11.82 -13.43 -22.44
C SER A 169 -13.08 -13.22 -21.58
N LYS A 170 -14.05 -14.15 -21.63
CA LYS A 170 -15.33 -14.13 -20.92
C LYS A 170 -15.38 -15.24 -19.85
N PRO A 171 -16.15 -15.03 -18.76
CA PRO A 171 -16.37 -16.07 -17.77
C PRO A 171 -17.10 -17.28 -18.37
N LEU A 172 -16.92 -18.45 -17.75
CA LEU A 172 -17.69 -19.63 -18.13
C LEU A 172 -19.18 -19.42 -17.82
N CYS A 173 -20.05 -19.92 -18.69
CA CYS A 173 -21.49 -19.86 -18.45
C CYS A 173 -21.89 -20.69 -17.22
N VAL A 174 -23.01 -20.31 -16.62
CA VAL A 174 -23.64 -21.12 -15.57
C VAL A 174 -24.05 -22.48 -16.12
N GLU A 175 -24.15 -23.48 -15.25
CA GLU A 175 -24.64 -24.79 -15.64
C GLU A 175 -26.10 -24.68 -16.14
N ILE A 176 -26.35 -25.22 -17.33
CA ILE A 176 -27.66 -25.21 -17.98
C ILE A 176 -28.29 -26.60 -17.97
N ASP A 177 -29.61 -26.63 -17.86
CA ASP A 177 -30.42 -27.84 -17.99
C ASP A 177 -30.73 -28.17 -19.47
N GLU A 178 -31.39 -29.30 -19.75
CA GLU A 178 -31.76 -29.73 -21.10
C GLU A 178 -32.59 -28.66 -21.86
N ASP A 179 -33.38 -27.87 -21.14
CA ASP A 179 -34.21 -26.78 -21.66
C ASP A 179 -33.45 -25.46 -21.88
N LYS A 180 -32.11 -25.46 -21.76
CA LYS A 180 -31.24 -24.26 -21.82
C LYS A 180 -31.54 -23.22 -20.73
N LEU A 181 -32.15 -23.65 -19.62
CA LEU A 181 -32.41 -22.82 -18.45
C LEU A 181 -31.26 -22.98 -17.43
N PRO A 182 -30.95 -21.95 -16.64
CA PRO A 182 -29.97 -22.07 -15.56
C PRO A 182 -30.41 -23.14 -14.54
N ARG A 183 -29.54 -24.12 -14.28
CA ARG A 183 -29.81 -25.26 -13.38
C ARG A 183 -29.82 -24.87 -11.90
N PHE A 184 -29.20 -23.74 -11.54
CA PHE A 184 -29.01 -23.37 -10.15
C PHE A 184 -30.34 -23.00 -9.45
N PRO A 185 -30.52 -23.43 -8.18
CA PRO A 185 -31.69 -23.05 -7.40
C PRO A 185 -31.63 -21.57 -6.98
N GLN A 186 -32.41 -20.72 -7.66
CA GLN A 186 -32.50 -19.28 -7.36
C GLN A 186 -32.89 -18.99 -5.90
N TRP A 187 -33.71 -19.87 -5.31
CA TRP A 187 -34.12 -19.78 -3.92
C TRP A 187 -32.98 -20.03 -2.91
N ILE A 188 -31.82 -20.55 -3.36
CA ILE A 188 -30.59 -20.62 -2.55
C ILE A 188 -29.67 -19.44 -2.88
N THR A 189 -29.43 -19.17 -4.17
CA THR A 189 -28.44 -18.17 -4.60
C THR A 189 -28.84 -16.75 -4.18
N ILE A 190 -30.12 -16.39 -4.29
CA ILE A 190 -30.62 -15.06 -3.92
C ILE A 190 -30.44 -14.83 -2.40
N PRO A 191 -30.96 -15.70 -1.49
CA PRO A 191 -30.71 -15.53 -0.06
C PRO A 191 -29.23 -15.56 0.32
N LEU A 192 -28.41 -16.40 -0.33
CA LEU A 192 -26.97 -16.47 -0.07
C LEU A 192 -26.30 -15.10 -0.29
N VAL A 193 -26.61 -14.45 -1.42
CA VAL A 193 -26.09 -13.11 -1.73
C VAL A 193 -26.66 -12.06 -0.79
N CYS A 194 -27.96 -12.11 -0.47
CA CYS A 194 -28.57 -11.18 0.47
C CYS A 194 -27.94 -11.27 1.87
N ILE A 195 -27.71 -12.49 2.38
CA ILE A 195 -27.05 -12.73 3.67
C ILE A 195 -25.61 -12.22 3.63
N TYR A 196 -24.88 -12.50 2.54
CA TYR A 196 -23.53 -11.99 2.35
C TYR A 196 -23.51 -10.45 2.40
N MET A 197 -24.32 -9.79 1.58
CA MET A 197 -24.39 -8.32 1.52
C MET A 197 -24.80 -7.70 2.86
N LEU A 198 -25.75 -8.31 3.57
CA LEU A 198 -26.17 -7.87 4.90
C LEU A 198 -25.00 -7.98 5.89
N SER A 199 -24.33 -9.13 5.90
CA SER A 199 -23.23 -9.39 6.82
C SER A 199 -22.01 -8.50 6.55
N THR A 200 -21.62 -8.28 5.30
CA THR A 200 -20.47 -7.42 4.99
C THR A 200 -20.80 -5.95 5.20
N ASN A 201 -21.90 -5.47 4.63
CA ASN A 201 -22.15 -4.03 4.55
C ASN A 201 -22.80 -3.48 5.82
N ILE A 202 -23.56 -4.29 6.56
CA ILE A 202 -24.20 -3.87 7.80
C ILE A 202 -23.45 -4.38 9.02
N LEU A 203 -23.03 -5.64 9.07
CA LEU A 203 -22.38 -6.15 10.29
C LEU A 203 -20.89 -5.78 10.34
N LEU A 204 -20.11 -6.23 9.35
CA LEU A 204 -18.65 -6.09 9.35
C LEU A 204 -18.21 -4.63 9.22
N VAL A 205 -18.79 -3.86 8.29
CA VAL A 205 -18.44 -2.44 8.13
C VAL A 205 -18.81 -1.61 9.37
N ASN A 206 -19.97 -1.84 10.00
CA ASN A 206 -20.34 -1.10 11.21
C ASN A 206 -19.47 -1.50 12.41
N LEU A 207 -19.04 -2.76 12.50
CA LEU A 207 -18.06 -3.19 13.49
C LEU A 207 -16.74 -2.44 13.31
N LEU A 208 -16.25 -2.28 12.07
CA LEU A 208 -15.04 -1.52 11.76
C LEU A 208 -15.18 -0.05 12.17
N ILE A 209 -16.32 0.57 11.86
CA ILE A 209 -16.61 1.96 12.26
C ILE A 209 -16.61 2.08 13.79
N ALA A 210 -17.18 1.11 14.51
CA ALA A 210 -17.19 1.10 15.97
C ALA A 210 -15.77 0.96 16.56
N MET A 211 -14.94 0.06 16.01
CA MET A 211 -13.53 -0.09 16.41
C MET A 211 -12.73 1.18 16.13
N PHE A 212 -12.91 1.80 14.96
CA PHE A 212 -12.29 3.10 14.67
C PHE A 212 -12.76 4.19 15.63
N GLY A 213 -14.05 4.24 15.98
CA GLY A 213 -14.58 5.17 16.98
C GLY A 213 -13.91 5.01 18.34
N TYR A 214 -13.70 3.77 18.79
CA TYR A 214 -12.97 3.46 20.03
C TYR A 214 -11.50 3.90 19.98
N THR A 215 -10.79 3.58 18.90
CA THR A 215 -9.38 3.97 18.72
C THR A 215 -9.23 5.49 18.55
N VAL A 216 -10.16 6.16 17.86
CA VAL A 216 -10.22 7.63 17.79
C VAL A 216 -10.38 8.22 19.19
N GLY A 217 -11.35 7.73 19.97
CA GLY A 217 -11.65 8.27 21.31
C GLY A 217 -10.47 8.13 22.27
N THR A 218 -9.91 6.93 22.37
CA THR A 218 -8.77 6.64 23.28
C THR A 218 -7.50 7.41 22.92
N VAL A 219 -7.24 7.66 21.63
CA VAL A 219 -6.08 8.45 21.19
C VAL A 219 -6.33 9.96 21.32
N GLN A 220 -7.57 10.42 21.12
CA GLN A 220 -7.94 11.84 21.26
C GLN A 220 -7.83 12.32 22.72
N GLU A 221 -8.14 11.48 23.71
CA GLU A 221 -7.97 11.81 25.14
C GLU A 221 -6.50 12.08 25.53
N ASN A 222 -5.53 11.59 24.74
CA ASN A 222 -4.08 11.75 24.99
C ASN A 222 -3.35 12.59 23.92
N ASN A 223 -4.07 13.19 22.97
CA ASN A 223 -3.47 13.73 21.74
C ASN A 223 -2.47 14.87 21.98
N ASP A 224 -2.69 15.70 22.99
CA ASP A 224 -1.78 16.82 23.31
C ASP A 224 -0.42 16.37 23.86
N GLN A 225 -0.39 15.31 24.67
CA GLN A 225 0.84 14.73 25.22
C GLN A 225 1.62 14.00 24.12
N VAL A 226 0.92 13.19 23.31
CA VAL A 226 1.52 12.43 22.21
C VAL A 226 2.10 13.37 21.15
N TRP A 227 1.39 14.45 20.79
CA TRP A 227 1.88 15.44 19.84
C TRP A 227 3.12 16.17 20.35
N LYS A 228 3.13 16.61 21.61
CA LYS A 228 4.28 17.29 22.24
C LYS A 228 5.51 16.36 22.28
N PHE A 229 5.32 15.10 22.60
CA PHE A 229 6.39 14.09 22.65
C PHE A 229 6.96 13.78 21.26
N GLN A 230 6.12 13.61 20.23
CA GLN A 230 6.63 13.35 18.87
C GLN A 230 7.32 14.56 18.25
N ARG A 231 6.83 15.78 18.54
CA ARG A 231 7.49 17.02 18.11
C ARG A 231 8.93 17.10 18.64
N TYR A 232 9.19 16.62 19.86
CA TYR A 232 10.52 16.63 20.44
C TYR A 232 11.51 15.79 19.62
N PHE A 233 11.18 14.52 19.31
CA PHE A 233 12.07 13.65 18.52
C PHE A 233 12.35 14.21 17.13
N LEU A 234 11.33 14.78 16.51
CA LEU A 234 11.47 15.37 15.19
C LEU A 234 12.34 16.63 15.21
N ILE A 235 12.14 17.53 16.18
CA ILE A 235 13.00 18.71 16.34
C ILE A 235 14.44 18.27 16.60
N GLN A 236 14.65 17.26 17.45
CA GLN A 236 15.97 16.71 17.71
C GLN A 236 16.63 16.16 16.43
N GLU A 237 15.87 15.45 15.60
CA GLU A 237 16.37 14.93 14.32
C GLU A 237 16.70 16.04 13.33
N TYR A 238 15.81 17.03 13.14
CA TYR A 238 16.05 18.16 12.24
C TYR A 238 17.19 19.06 12.71
N CYS A 239 17.31 19.33 14.01
CA CYS A 239 18.43 20.05 14.61
C CYS A 239 19.77 19.32 14.40
N SER A 240 19.77 17.99 14.30
CA SER A 240 20.97 17.20 14.04
C SER A 240 21.36 17.15 12.55
N ARG A 241 20.48 17.59 11.64
CA ARG A 241 20.71 17.61 10.19
C ARG A 241 21.34 18.95 9.77
N LEU A 242 22.09 18.93 8.67
CA LEU A 242 22.63 20.18 8.10
C LEU A 242 21.49 21.06 7.54
N ASN A 243 21.39 22.30 8.04
CA ASN A 243 20.45 23.35 7.60
C ASN A 243 20.80 23.93 6.22
N ILE A 244 20.82 23.08 5.19
CA ILE A 244 21.12 23.50 3.81
C ILE A 244 19.92 23.13 2.91
N PRO A 245 19.45 24.03 2.03
CA PRO A 245 18.34 23.74 1.14
C PRO A 245 18.61 22.51 0.27
N PHE A 246 17.56 21.73 0.04
CA PHE A 246 17.56 20.39 -0.54
C PHE A 246 18.53 20.14 -1.73
N PRO A 247 18.68 21.06 -2.72
CA PRO A 247 19.62 20.89 -3.82
C PRO A 247 21.11 20.97 -3.45
N PHE A 248 21.46 21.65 -2.34
CA PHE A 248 22.84 21.97 -1.94
C PHE A 248 23.40 21.00 -0.89
N VAL A 249 22.56 20.13 -0.33
CA VAL A 249 22.95 19.12 0.67
C VAL A 249 23.95 18.12 0.10
N VAL A 250 23.80 17.71 -1.17
CA VAL A 250 24.73 16.79 -1.85
C VAL A 250 26.12 17.39 -1.94
N PHE A 251 26.23 18.68 -2.30
CA PHE A 251 27.50 19.39 -2.35
C PHE A 251 28.13 19.56 -0.96
N ALA A 252 27.33 19.78 0.07
CA ALA A 252 27.80 19.87 1.45
C ALA A 252 28.32 18.53 2.00
N TYR A 253 27.65 17.41 1.69
CA TYR A 253 28.15 16.07 2.04
C TYR A 253 29.39 15.70 1.24
N PHE A 254 29.44 16.00 -0.07
CA PHE A 254 30.64 15.82 -0.89
C PHE A 254 31.81 16.63 -0.32
N TYR A 255 31.58 17.90 0.02
CA TYR A 255 32.57 18.75 0.68
C TYR A 255 32.99 18.20 2.05
N MET A 256 32.08 17.65 2.86
CA MET A 256 32.42 17.01 4.14
C MET A 256 33.20 15.71 3.96
N VAL A 257 32.88 14.88 2.97
CA VAL A 257 33.61 13.64 2.65
C VAL A 257 35.01 13.98 2.13
N VAL A 258 35.12 14.93 1.21
CA VAL A 258 36.39 15.45 0.70
C VAL A 258 37.20 16.06 1.85
N LYS A 259 36.60 16.91 2.69
CA LYS A 259 37.26 17.47 3.88
C LYS A 259 37.68 16.39 4.87
N LYS A 260 36.93 15.29 5.02
CA LYS A 260 37.29 14.16 5.90
C LYS A 260 38.40 13.31 5.30
N LEU A 261 38.43 13.10 3.99
CA LEU A 261 39.55 12.49 3.26
C LEU A 261 40.82 13.35 3.40
N PHE A 262 40.69 14.67 3.30
CA PHE A 262 41.81 15.61 3.53
C PHE A 262 42.20 15.74 5.01
N LYS A 263 41.26 15.66 5.98
CA LYS A 263 41.56 15.61 7.43
C LYS A 263 42.11 14.25 7.88
N CYS A 264 41.82 13.15 7.18
CA CYS A 264 42.52 11.88 7.41
C CYS A 264 44.01 11.99 7.05
N CYS A 265 44.40 12.94 6.19
CA CYS A 265 45.81 13.29 5.93
C CYS A 265 46.39 14.34 6.91
N CYS A 266 45.55 15.14 7.58
CA CYS A 266 45.97 16.13 8.58
C CYS A 266 45.16 15.97 9.88
N LYS A 267 45.72 15.24 10.85
CA LYS A 267 45.20 15.19 12.24
C LYS A 267 45.28 16.58 12.85
N THR A 268 44.18 17.33 12.92
CA THR A 268 43.93 18.30 14.00
C THR A 268 42.44 18.64 14.20
N ASP A 269 42.12 18.60 15.49
CA ASP A 269 41.06 19.17 16.32
C ASP A 269 39.56 19.00 16.04
N HIS A 270 38.93 18.59 17.15
CA HIS A 270 37.52 18.53 17.46
C HIS A 270 36.89 19.93 17.43
N LYS A 271 35.74 20.04 16.77
CA LYS A 271 34.72 21.03 17.13
C LYS A 271 33.46 20.26 17.49
N GLU A 272 33.02 20.43 18.73
CA GLU A 272 31.72 19.96 19.21
C GLU A 272 30.60 20.52 18.33
N PRO A 273 29.56 19.74 18.00
CA PRO A 273 28.36 20.27 17.41
C PRO A 273 27.64 21.15 18.44
N SER A 274 27.42 22.42 18.07
CA SER A 274 26.66 23.39 18.86
C SER A 274 25.28 22.84 19.25
N ALA A 275 24.99 22.86 20.55
CA ALA A 275 23.71 22.53 21.12
C ALA A 275 22.58 23.37 20.48
N CYS A 276 21.57 22.71 19.93
CA CYS A 276 20.43 23.33 19.25
C CYS A 276 19.30 23.76 20.22
N CYS A 277 19.58 23.96 21.50
CA CYS A 277 18.59 24.43 22.46
C CYS A 277 19.23 25.42 23.46
N LYS A 278 18.82 26.68 23.35
CA LYS A 278 18.58 27.56 24.50
C LYS A 278 17.10 27.85 24.52
#